data_AF-A0A3D0PTM0-F1
#
_entry.id   AF-A0A3D0PTM0-F1
#
_cell.length_a   1.000
_cell.length_b   1.000
_cell.length_c   1.000
_cell.angle_alpha   90.00
_cell.angle_beta   90.00
_cell.angle_gamma   90.00
#
_symmetry.space_group_name_H-M   'P 1'
#
loop_
_entity.id
_entity.type
_entity.pdbx_description
1 polymer ?
#
loop_
_entity_poly.entity_id
_entity_poly.type
_entity_poly.pdbx_seq_one_letter_code
_entity_poly.pdbx_strand_id
1 'polypeptide(L)' 'MDEKLEGQACNLKAVAPFPEKTALAMAYVPFQKFENLYPPEKALDSGTLFSDLDKPFEGGAKS' A
#
# COMPACT_ATOMS: atom_id res chain seq x y z
N MET A 1 12.80 18.80 -35.43
CA MET A 1 11.42 18.30 -35.21
C MET A 1 11.46 17.57 -33.90
N ASP A 2 11.24 18.32 -32.85
CA ASP A 2 11.42 17.94 -31.46
C ASP A 2 10.44 16.82 -31.09
N GLU A 3 10.98 15.63 -30.87
CA GLU A 3 10.23 14.45 -30.44
C GLU A 3 9.87 14.62 -28.96
N LYS A 4 8.61 14.99 -28.70
CA LYS A 4 8.09 15.16 -27.35
C LYS A 4 7.71 13.80 -26.78
N LEU A 5 8.55 13.27 -25.90
CA LEU A 5 8.26 12.05 -25.13
C LEU A 5 7.19 12.38 -24.07
N GLU A 6 5.91 12.29 -24.45
CA GLU A 6 4.81 12.40 -23.49
C GLU A 6 4.79 11.15 -22.62
N GLY A 7 5.32 11.31 -21.40
CA GLY A 7 5.29 10.27 -20.37
C GLY A 7 3.88 9.76 -20.21
N GLN A 8 3.68 8.47 -20.48
CA GLN A 8 2.42 7.78 -20.22
C GLN A 8 2.13 7.85 -18.72
N ALA A 9 1.31 8.80 -18.32
CA ALA A 9 0.58 8.68 -17.07
C ALA A 9 -0.21 7.37 -17.16
N CYS A 10 0.05 6.45 -16.22
CA CYS A 10 -0.63 5.17 -16.16
C CYS A 10 -2.14 5.41 -16.32
N ASN A 11 -2.75 4.83 -17.36
CA ASN A 11 -4.19 4.85 -17.59
C ASN A 11 -4.90 4.14 -16.43
N LEU A 12 -5.04 4.81 -15.29
CA LEU A 12 -5.75 4.36 -14.10
C LEU A 12 -7.25 4.39 -14.38
N LYS A 13 -7.70 3.46 -15.23
CA LYS A 13 -9.12 3.06 -15.21
C LYS A 13 -9.39 2.52 -13.81
N ALA A 14 -10.56 2.84 -13.25
CA ALA A 14 -10.99 2.26 -11.98
C ALA A 14 -11.07 0.73 -12.16
N VAL A 15 -10.05 0.02 -11.67
CA VAL A 15 -10.00 -1.43 -11.68
C VAL A 15 -11.00 -1.93 -10.63
N ALA A 16 -11.85 -2.87 -11.01
CA ALA A 16 -12.76 -3.52 -10.06
C ALA A 16 -11.93 -4.12 -8.91
N PRO A 17 -12.42 -4.10 -7.65
CA PRO A 17 -11.65 -4.60 -6.50
C PRO A 17 -11.24 -6.07 -6.63
N PHE A 18 -11.96 -6.85 -7.44
CA PHE A 18 -11.74 -8.28 -7.60
C PHE A 18 -11.65 -8.68 -9.09
N PRO A 19 -10.77 -9.63 -9.45
CA PRO A 19 -10.79 -10.26 -10.77
C PRO A 19 -12.10 -11.05 -10.99
N GLU A 20 -12.54 -11.15 -12.26
CA GLU A 20 -13.77 -11.90 -12.62
C GLU A 20 -13.77 -13.35 -12.12
N LYS A 21 -12.59 -13.97 -12.03
CA LYS A 21 -12.40 -15.31 -11.46
C LYS A 21 -11.58 -15.22 -10.19
N THR A 22 -12.24 -14.94 -9.07
CA THR A 22 -11.58 -14.93 -7.75
C THR A 22 -11.43 -16.37 -7.24
N ALA A 23 -10.20 -16.78 -6.96
CA ALA A 23 -9.92 -18.11 -6.42
C ALA A 23 -10.45 -18.25 -4.99
N LEU A 24 -10.91 -19.46 -4.64
CA LEU A 24 -11.45 -19.74 -3.32
C LEU A 24 -10.38 -19.53 -2.25
N ALA A 25 -10.73 -18.81 -1.18
CA ALA A 25 -9.84 -18.43 -0.08
C ALA A 25 -8.66 -17.51 -0.45
N MET A 26 -8.70 -16.80 -1.58
CA MET A 26 -7.77 -15.71 -1.85
C MET A 26 -8.38 -14.37 -1.44
N ALA A 27 -7.68 -13.62 -0.58
CA ALA A 27 -8.03 -12.23 -0.27
C ALA A 27 -7.33 -11.28 -1.25
N TYR A 28 -8.07 -10.28 -1.74
CA TYR A 28 -7.46 -9.18 -2.46
C TYR A 28 -6.81 -8.20 -1.47
N VAL A 29 -5.54 -7.86 -1.70
CA VAL A 29 -4.85 -6.81 -0.96
C VAL A 29 -4.79 -5.57 -1.85
N PRO A 30 -5.45 -4.46 -1.48
CA PRO A 30 -5.39 -3.24 -2.28
C PRO A 30 -3.98 -2.65 -2.29
N PHE A 31 -3.64 -1.93 -3.37
CA PHE A 31 -2.42 -1.15 -3.39
C PHE A 31 -2.41 -0.13 -2.26
N GLN A 32 -1.32 -0.12 -1.51
CA GLN A 32 -1.12 0.85 -0.44
C GLN A 32 -0.78 2.22 -1.03
N LYS A 33 -1.54 3.24 -0.62
CA LYS A 33 -1.28 4.63 -1.00
C LYS A 33 -0.13 5.19 -0.17
N PHE A 34 0.65 6.09 -0.77
CA PHE A 34 1.73 6.81 -0.11
C PHE A 34 1.21 8.04 0.64
N GLU A 35 0.49 7.79 1.73
CA GLU A 35 -0.15 8.80 2.56
C GLU A 35 0.20 8.53 4.03
N ASN A 36 0.11 9.56 4.89
CA ASN A 36 0.35 9.45 6.33
C ASN A 36 1.71 8.79 6.68
N LEU A 37 2.79 9.31 6.08
CA LEU A 37 4.13 8.75 6.25
C LEU A 37 4.83 9.32 7.48
N TYR A 38 5.63 8.51 8.14
CA TYR A 38 6.57 8.99 9.15
C TYR A 38 7.83 9.58 8.52
N PRO A 39 8.51 10.50 9.23
CA PRO A 39 9.87 10.87 8.88
C PRO A 39 10.80 9.65 8.98
N PRO A 40 11.93 9.62 8.23
CA PRO A 40 12.78 8.43 8.12
C PRO A 40 13.26 7.85 9.45
N GLU A 41 13.65 8.71 10.39
CA GLU A 41 14.14 8.29 11.71
C GLU A 41 13.05 7.52 12.49
N LYS A 42 11.83 8.06 12.52
CA LYS A 42 10.70 7.40 13.17
C LYS A 42 10.24 6.14 12.42
N ALA A 43 10.27 6.16 11.09
CA ALA A 43 9.90 4.99 10.30
C ALA A 43 10.82 3.79 10.57
N LEU A 44 12.12 4.07 10.80
CA LEU A 44 13.09 3.06 11.19
C LEU A 44 12.76 2.48 12.57
N ASP A 45 12.45 3.33 13.55
CA ASP A 45 12.10 2.91 14.91
C ASP A 45 10.79 2.11 14.98
N SER A 46 9.74 2.56 14.28
CA SER A 46 8.43 1.88 14.23
C SER A 46 8.43 0.64 13.31
N GLY A 47 9.45 0.44 12.48
CA GLY A 47 9.51 -0.67 11.51
C GLY A 47 8.53 -0.56 10.34
N THR A 48 7.89 0.60 10.17
CA THR A 48 6.97 0.91 9.07
C THR A 48 7.08 2.38 8.70
N LEU A 49 7.08 2.68 7.41
CA LEU A 49 6.98 4.06 6.91
C LEU A 49 5.56 4.61 7.08
N PHE A 50 4.55 3.75 7.08
CA PHE A 50 3.15 4.14 7.08
C PHE A 50 2.62 4.16 8.51
N SER A 51 2.22 5.34 9.01
CA SER A 51 1.72 5.49 10.39
C SER A 51 0.49 4.64 10.65
N ASP A 52 -0.34 4.43 9.64
CA ASP A 52 -1.60 3.69 9.76
C ASP A 52 -1.38 2.18 10.03
N LEU A 53 -0.17 1.68 9.75
CA LEU A 53 0.27 0.32 10.04
C LEU A 53 0.92 0.17 11.42
N ASP A 54 1.29 1.26 12.09
CA ASP A 54 1.84 1.25 13.44
C ASP A 54 0.70 1.08 14.46
N LYS A 55 0.26 -0.18 14.63
CA LYS A 55 -0.85 -0.56 15.52
C LYS A 55 -0.29 -1.19 16.80
N PRO A 56 -0.92 -0.95 17.96
CA PRO A 56 -0.49 -1.57 19.21
C PRO A 56 -0.52 -3.11 19.08
N PHE A 57 0.50 -3.76 19.62
CA PHE A 57 0.52 -5.21 19.72
C PHE A 57 -0.40 -5.66 20.86
N GLU A 58 -1.60 -6.15 20.54
CA GLU A 58 -2.57 -6.65 21.52
C GLU A 58 -2.32 -8.12 21.94
N GLY A 59 -1.21 -8.72 21.48
CA GLY A 59 -0.84 -10.10 21.77
C GLY A 59 -0.37 -10.29 23.21
N GLY A 60 -1.29 -10.68 24.09
CA GLY A 60 -0.96 -11.05 25.47
C GLY A 60 -0.30 -12.42 25.57
N ALA A 61 1.02 -12.46 25.71
CA ALA A 61 1.62 -13.55 26.48
C ALA A 61 1.31 -13.27 27.96
N LYS A 62 0.35 -14.02 28.53
CA LYS A 62 0.18 -14.05 29.98
C LYS A 62 1.41 -14.73 30.56
N SER A 63 2.28 -13.95 31.21
CA SER A 63 3.27 -14.44 32.16
C SER A 63 2.60 -14.87 33.46
#